data_AF-A0A2P8G227-F1
#
_entry.id   AF-A0A2P8G227-F1
#
_cell.length_a   1.000
_cell.length_b   1.000
_cell.length_c   1.000
_cell.angle_alpha   90.00
_cell.angle_beta   90.00
_cell.angle_gamma   90.00
#
_symmetry.space_group_name_H-M   'P 1'
#
loop_
_entity.id
_entity.type
_entity.pdbx_description
1 polymer ?
#
loop_
_entity_poly.entity_id
_entity_poly.type
_entity_poly.pdbx_seq_one_letter_code
_entity_poly.pdbx_strand_id
1 'polypeptide(L)'
;MKTITLVSWCLLGLYTAILIGLLLFARSGSSDDRIASGYVIMLFIPLGILAAINLLPFPFTRIMVLVLSVAPALMALIMLIASPIIQKWRSASWADEDTARANGSYYFKDAARQKLAADIASLNAELLRADMTQPVPELNQTGREQVTLLDFVALQGFEADPARLIACFEVLLKNGAKIDNGDPKHSPTHFKVIDYDPVLLKWFLEHGADANAREAGTGTPILFQAIHRDRSDTTKTEKVRLLLDHGADPNIIPPQQDERVIVTSMLLSAASAEAWDICNVMLDHGADPNYKTQSGWDIFQAVDYQSKQFTSWGQTPPPGFTQLAERLAAINASGDKNTRQ
;
A
#
# COMPACT_ATOMS: atom_id res chain seq x y z
N MET A 1 43.66 -32.10 -27.21
CA MET A 1 44.33 -31.35 -26.12
C MET A 1 44.84 -29.98 -26.56
N LYS A 2 45.68 -29.87 -27.60
CA LYS A 2 46.17 -28.57 -28.09
C LYS A 2 45.04 -27.63 -28.53
N THR A 3 43.99 -28.18 -29.14
CA THR A 3 42.77 -27.47 -29.56
C THR A 3 41.99 -26.89 -28.38
N ILE A 4 41.74 -27.67 -27.32
CA ILE A 4 41.02 -27.24 -26.11
C ILE A 4 41.78 -26.10 -25.40
N THR A 5 43.11 -26.20 -25.33
CA THR A 5 43.96 -25.15 -24.76
C THR A 5 43.86 -23.86 -25.53
N LEU A 6 43.94 -23.92 -26.88
CA LEU A 6 43.81 -22.76 -27.74
C LEU A 6 42.44 -22.08 -27.55
N VAL A 7 41.36 -22.86 -27.60
CA VAL A 7 39.99 -22.36 -27.44
C VAL A 7 39.78 -21.73 -26.06
N SER A 8 40.32 -22.33 -24.98
CA SER A 8 40.19 -21.80 -23.62
C SER A 8 40.89 -20.45 -23.45
N TRP A 9 42.08 -20.28 -24.04
CA TRP A 9 42.78 -18.99 -24.04
C TRP A 9 42.06 -17.94 -24.89
N CYS A 10 41.48 -18.32 -26.03
CA CYS A 10 40.66 -17.42 -26.83
C CYS A 10 39.43 -16.93 -26.04
N LEU A 11 38.75 -17.82 -25.30
CA LEU A 11 37.59 -17.46 -24.48
C LEU A 11 37.96 -16.55 -23.30
N LEU A 12 39.07 -16.83 -22.61
CA LEU A 12 39.58 -15.96 -21.54
C LEU A 12 39.97 -14.58 -22.08
N GLY A 13 40.62 -14.54 -23.25
CA GLY A 13 40.96 -13.29 -23.94
C GLY A 13 39.70 -12.48 -24.31
N LEU A 14 38.68 -13.14 -24.84
CA LEU A 14 37.39 -12.52 -25.15
C LEU A 14 36.70 -11.97 -23.89
N TYR A 15 36.67 -12.75 -22.80
CA TYR A 15 36.09 -12.33 -21.52
C TYR A 15 36.82 -11.10 -20.95
N THR A 16 38.15 -11.11 -21.03
CA THR A 16 39.00 -9.98 -20.62
C THR A 16 38.68 -8.71 -21.43
N ALA A 17 38.53 -8.84 -22.76
CA ALA A 17 38.19 -7.72 -23.64
C ALA A 17 36.80 -7.14 -23.32
N ILE A 18 35.81 -8.00 -23.04
CA ILE A 18 34.45 -7.57 -22.64
C ILE A 18 34.49 -6.80 -21.32
N LEU A 19 35.20 -7.29 -20.30
CA LEU A 19 35.32 -6.61 -19.01
C LEU A 19 36.03 -5.25 -19.13
N ILE A 20 37.10 -5.16 -19.92
CA ILE A 20 37.79 -3.90 -20.19
C ILE A 20 36.86 -2.93 -20.91
N GLY A 21 36.10 -3.40 -21.90
CA GLY A 21 35.08 -2.60 -22.59
C GLY A 21 34.05 -2.03 -21.61
N LEU A 22 33.48 -2.86 -20.74
CA LEU A 22 32.50 -2.43 -19.74
C LEU A 22 33.07 -1.38 -18.77
N LEU A 23 34.33 -1.50 -18.34
CA LEU A 23 34.98 -0.48 -17.50
C LEU A 23 35.17 0.86 -18.21
N LEU A 24 35.46 0.83 -19.51
CA LEU A 24 35.63 2.04 -20.30
C LEU A 24 34.31 2.77 -20.54
N PHE A 25 33.21 2.03 -20.76
CA PHE A 25 31.87 2.61 -20.92
C PHE A 25 31.23 3.05 -19.59
N ALA A 26 31.50 2.35 -18.48
CA ALA A 26 31.00 2.70 -17.15
C ALA A 26 31.64 3.98 -16.54
N ARG A 27 32.57 4.65 -17.24
CA ARG A 27 33.16 5.92 -16.79
C ARG A 27 32.31 7.16 -17.11
N SER A 28 31.13 6.97 -17.72
CA SER A 28 30.24 8.03 -18.19
C SER A 28 29.27 8.57 -17.11
N GLY A 29 29.82 9.12 -16.02
CA GLY A 29 29.31 10.38 -15.44
C GLY A 29 28.10 10.41 -14.48
N SER A 30 27.48 9.30 -14.06
CA SER A 30 26.44 9.31 -13.00
C SER A 30 26.88 8.62 -11.71
N SER A 31 26.21 8.90 -10.58
CA SER A 31 26.52 8.26 -9.28
C SER A 31 26.28 6.75 -9.30
N ASP A 32 25.33 6.28 -10.12
CA ASP A 32 25.01 4.86 -10.29
C ASP A 32 26.12 4.10 -11.04
N ASP A 33 26.85 4.79 -11.93
CA ASP A 33 27.97 4.23 -12.70
C ASP A 33 29.17 3.87 -11.81
N ARG A 34 29.33 4.55 -10.67
CA ARG A 34 30.39 4.27 -9.70
C ARG A 34 30.16 2.95 -8.97
N ILE A 35 28.90 2.58 -8.73
CA ILE A 35 28.55 1.29 -8.12
C ILE A 35 28.70 0.18 -9.17
N ALA A 36 28.25 0.42 -10.40
CA ALA A 36 28.39 -0.53 -11.52
C ALA A 36 29.85 -0.88 -11.83
N SER A 37 30.74 0.12 -11.86
CA SER A 37 32.18 -0.11 -12.07
C SER A 37 32.83 -0.93 -10.96
N GLY A 38 32.36 -0.80 -9.70
CA GLY A 38 32.80 -1.66 -8.59
C GLY A 38 32.52 -3.14 -8.81
N TYR A 39 31.32 -3.49 -9.30
CA TYR A 39 30.97 -4.87 -9.65
C TYR A 39 31.80 -5.42 -10.81
N VAL A 40 32.09 -4.60 -11.82
CA VAL A 40 32.92 -5.03 -12.96
C VAL A 40 34.35 -5.35 -12.51
N ILE A 41 34.92 -4.60 -11.56
CA ILE A 41 36.25 -4.90 -10.99
C ILE A 41 36.25 -6.25 -10.27
N MET A 42 35.18 -6.60 -9.55
CA MET A 42 35.07 -7.90 -8.87
C MET A 42 35.08 -9.09 -9.85
N LEU A 43 34.63 -8.91 -11.09
CA LEU A 43 34.62 -9.96 -12.12
C LEU A 43 36.02 -10.31 -12.69
N PHE A 44 37.04 -9.51 -12.42
CA PHE A 44 38.43 -9.87 -12.76
C PHE A 44 39.01 -10.94 -11.83
N ILE A 45 38.48 -11.08 -10.61
CA ILE A 45 38.90 -12.11 -9.64
C ILE A 45 38.63 -13.52 -10.18
N PRO A 46 37.39 -13.90 -10.57
CA PRO A 46 37.13 -15.22 -11.15
C PRO A 46 37.86 -15.43 -12.48
N LEU A 47 38.08 -14.37 -13.29
CA LEU A 47 38.91 -14.45 -14.50
C LEU A 47 40.36 -14.85 -14.16
N GLY A 48 40.96 -14.22 -13.15
CA GLY A 48 42.31 -14.57 -12.67
C GLY A 48 42.41 -16.00 -12.16
N ILE A 49 41.39 -16.47 -11.43
CA ILE A 49 41.29 -17.85 -10.95
C ILE A 49 41.22 -18.83 -12.14
N LEU A 50 40.38 -18.56 -13.15
CA LEU A 50 40.27 -19.41 -14.34
C LEU A 50 41.58 -19.45 -15.14
N ALA A 51 42.27 -18.32 -15.27
CA ALA A 51 43.59 -18.26 -15.93
C ALA A 51 44.65 -19.08 -15.18
N ALA A 52 44.70 -18.98 -13.84
CA ALA A 52 45.61 -19.77 -13.01
C ALA A 52 45.35 -21.27 -13.12
N ILE A 53 44.08 -21.69 -13.09
CA ILE A 53 43.67 -23.09 -13.26
C ILE A 53 44.05 -23.60 -14.67
N ASN A 54 43.94 -22.75 -15.70
CA ASN A 54 44.27 -23.11 -17.08
C ASN A 54 45.78 -23.31 -17.33
N LEU A 55 46.65 -22.77 -16.46
CA LEU A 55 48.11 -22.95 -16.50
C LEU A 55 48.55 -24.31 -15.97
N LEU A 56 47.71 -25.01 -15.20
CA LEU A 56 48.05 -26.33 -14.66
C LEU A 56 48.22 -27.35 -15.79
N PRO A 57 49.18 -28.30 -15.67
CA PRO A 57 49.51 -29.24 -16.74
C PRO A 57 48.47 -30.36 -16.92
N PHE A 58 47.42 -30.39 -16.10
CA PHE A 58 46.46 -31.49 -16.07
C PHE A 58 45.38 -31.37 -17.16
N PRO A 59 45.04 -32.46 -17.86
CA PRO A 59 43.92 -32.57 -18.79
C PRO A 59 42.58 -31.99 -18.31
N PHE A 60 42.19 -32.28 -17.06
CA PHE A 60 40.86 -31.97 -16.54
C PHE A 60 40.67 -30.48 -16.25
N THR A 61 41.74 -29.75 -15.91
CA THR A 61 41.65 -28.31 -15.57
C THR A 61 41.26 -27.48 -16.79
N ARG A 62 41.73 -27.88 -17.98
CA ARG A 62 41.39 -27.25 -19.27
C ARG A 62 39.92 -27.45 -19.65
N ILE A 63 39.39 -28.65 -19.41
CA ILE A 63 37.98 -28.96 -19.65
C ILE A 63 37.11 -28.15 -18.67
N MET A 64 37.53 -28.06 -17.40
CA MET A 64 36.83 -27.28 -16.39
C MET A 64 36.77 -25.78 -16.74
N VAL A 65 37.90 -25.19 -17.17
CA VAL A 65 37.95 -23.78 -17.61
C VAL A 65 37.08 -23.54 -18.83
N LEU A 66 37.09 -24.46 -19.80
CA LEU A 66 36.23 -24.36 -20.99
C LEU A 66 34.74 -24.35 -20.61
N VAL A 67 34.32 -25.30 -19.75
CA VAL A 67 32.91 -25.39 -19.29
C VAL A 67 32.51 -24.14 -18.50
N LEU A 68 33.34 -23.71 -17.55
CA LEU A 68 33.05 -22.53 -16.71
C LEU A 68 33.07 -21.22 -17.50
N SER A 69 33.89 -21.12 -18.56
CA SER A 69 33.94 -19.91 -19.41
C SER A 69 32.75 -19.82 -20.38
N VAL A 70 32.21 -20.95 -20.81
CA VAL A 70 31.04 -21.01 -21.72
C VAL A 70 29.71 -20.94 -20.96
N ALA A 71 29.65 -21.46 -19.73
CA ALA A 71 28.42 -21.55 -18.94
C ALA A 71 27.67 -20.21 -18.78
N PRO A 72 28.31 -19.05 -18.51
CA PRO A 72 27.61 -17.77 -18.42
C PRO A 72 26.97 -17.34 -19.76
N ALA A 73 27.68 -17.54 -20.88
CA ALA A 73 27.17 -17.21 -22.20
C ALA A 73 26.01 -18.14 -22.60
N LEU A 74 26.10 -19.43 -22.27
CA LEU A 74 25.03 -20.40 -22.47
C LEU A 74 23.79 -20.05 -21.60
N MET A 75 23.99 -19.69 -20.34
CA MET A 75 22.91 -19.24 -19.46
C MET A 75 22.27 -17.95 -19.97
N ALA A 76 23.06 -16.99 -20.44
CA ALA A 76 22.54 -15.74 -21.04
C ALA A 76 21.73 -16.02 -22.31
N LEU A 77 22.17 -16.97 -23.15
CA LEU A 77 21.44 -17.40 -24.34
C LEU A 77 20.12 -18.12 -23.97
N ILE A 78 20.15 -19.02 -22.98
CA ILE A 78 18.95 -19.67 -22.45
C ILE A 78 17.97 -18.62 -21.93
N MET A 79 18.45 -17.64 -21.16
CA MET A 79 17.63 -16.55 -20.63
C MET A 79 17.06 -15.67 -21.75
N LEU A 80 17.82 -15.35 -22.80
CA LEU A 80 17.33 -14.58 -23.95
C LEU A 80 16.23 -15.31 -24.71
N ILE A 81 16.38 -16.63 -24.91
CA ILE A 81 15.38 -17.46 -25.59
C ILE A 81 14.15 -17.69 -24.70
N ALA A 82 14.35 -17.93 -23.41
CA ALA A 82 13.28 -18.18 -22.45
C ALA A 82 12.53 -16.90 -22.08
N SER A 83 13.18 -15.73 -22.08
CA SER A 83 12.60 -14.44 -21.67
C SER A 83 11.27 -14.12 -22.36
N PRO A 84 11.14 -14.12 -23.70
CA PRO A 84 9.86 -13.82 -24.34
C PRO A 84 8.77 -14.85 -24.01
N ILE A 85 9.15 -16.12 -23.80
CA ILE A 85 8.23 -17.20 -23.42
C ILE A 85 7.73 -16.98 -21.99
N ILE A 86 8.66 -16.70 -21.06
CA ILE A 86 8.36 -16.40 -19.65
C ILE A 86 7.50 -15.15 -19.56
N GLN A 87 7.83 -14.09 -20.30
CA GLN A 87 7.04 -12.85 -20.32
C GLN A 87 5.63 -13.09 -20.84
N LYS A 88 5.46 -13.82 -21.95
CA LYS A 88 4.14 -14.15 -22.50
C LYS A 88 3.32 -15.03 -21.57
N TRP A 89 3.94 -16.02 -20.95
CA TRP A 89 3.28 -16.87 -19.96
C TRP A 89 2.87 -16.06 -18.73
N ARG A 90 3.75 -15.20 -18.23
CA ARG A 90 3.51 -14.34 -17.07
C ARG A 90 2.41 -13.33 -17.36
N SER A 91 2.41 -12.70 -18.54
CA SER A 91 1.35 -11.77 -18.93
C SER A 91 -0.01 -12.45 -19.10
N ALA A 92 -0.04 -13.67 -19.65
CA ALA A 92 -1.27 -14.44 -19.75
C ALA A 92 -1.80 -14.85 -18.37
N SER A 93 -0.92 -15.35 -17.50
CA SER A 93 -1.25 -15.69 -16.11
C SER A 93 -1.81 -14.50 -15.33
N TRP A 94 -1.26 -13.30 -15.51
CA TRP A 94 -1.77 -12.09 -14.87
C TRP A 94 -3.10 -11.65 -15.46
N ALA A 95 -3.27 -11.71 -16.79
CA ALA A 95 -4.54 -11.37 -17.43
C ALA A 95 -5.69 -12.29 -16.99
N ASP A 96 -5.40 -13.58 -16.80
CA ASP A 96 -6.37 -14.55 -16.28
C ASP A 96 -6.76 -14.24 -14.83
N GLU A 97 -5.78 -13.89 -13.97
CA GLU A 97 -6.03 -13.51 -12.58
C GLU A 97 -6.79 -12.19 -12.47
N ASP A 98 -6.45 -11.18 -13.28
CA ASP A 98 -7.13 -9.90 -13.32
C ASP A 98 -8.59 -10.06 -13.78
N THR A 99 -8.82 -10.90 -14.80
CA THR A 99 -10.18 -11.25 -15.25
C THR A 99 -10.95 -11.96 -14.12
N ALA A 100 -10.30 -12.89 -13.41
CA ALA A 100 -10.91 -13.61 -12.30
C ALA A 100 -11.22 -12.69 -11.10
N ARG A 101 -10.39 -11.68 -10.84
CA ARG A 101 -10.65 -10.65 -9.83
C ARG A 101 -11.81 -9.75 -10.27
N ALA A 102 -11.82 -9.30 -11.52
CA ALA A 102 -12.85 -8.41 -12.04
C ALA A 102 -14.25 -9.06 -12.03
N ASN A 103 -14.36 -10.35 -12.32
CA ASN A 103 -15.65 -11.08 -12.33
C ASN A 103 -15.99 -11.79 -11.01
N GLY A 104 -15.11 -11.71 -10.01
CA GLY A 104 -15.30 -12.29 -8.69
C GLY A 104 -14.99 -13.79 -8.54
N SER A 105 -14.67 -14.51 -9.62
CA SER A 105 -14.30 -15.94 -9.56
C SER A 105 -12.99 -16.23 -8.80
N TYR A 106 -12.14 -15.21 -8.64
CA TYR A 106 -10.97 -15.27 -7.76
C TYR A 106 -11.36 -15.36 -6.28
N TYR A 107 -12.40 -14.63 -5.88
CA TYR A 107 -12.85 -14.49 -4.49
C TYR A 107 -13.80 -15.62 -4.09
N PHE A 108 -14.71 -16.01 -4.97
CA PHE A 108 -15.78 -16.97 -4.69
C PHE A 108 -15.64 -18.23 -5.52
N LYS A 109 -15.75 -19.40 -4.88
CA LYS A 109 -15.61 -20.71 -5.54
C LYS A 109 -16.94 -21.40 -5.84
N ASP A 110 -18.00 -21.03 -5.14
CA ASP A 110 -19.34 -21.59 -5.35
C ASP A 110 -20.06 -20.84 -6.48
N ALA A 111 -20.86 -21.59 -7.25
CA ALA A 111 -21.55 -21.07 -8.41
C ALA A 111 -22.58 -19.99 -8.07
N ALA A 112 -23.16 -20.03 -6.86
CA ALA A 112 -24.18 -19.07 -6.42
C ALA A 112 -23.57 -17.67 -6.24
N ARG A 113 -22.52 -17.53 -5.42
CA ARG A 113 -21.82 -16.24 -5.26
C ARG A 113 -21.10 -15.80 -6.53
N GLN A 114 -20.60 -16.71 -7.37
CA GLN A 114 -20.03 -16.33 -8.68
C GLN A 114 -21.07 -15.70 -9.61
N LYS A 115 -22.32 -16.20 -9.62
CA LYS A 115 -23.39 -15.58 -10.39
C LYS A 115 -23.67 -14.16 -9.92
N LEU A 116 -23.87 -13.99 -8.61
CA LEU A 116 -24.09 -12.66 -8.01
C LEU A 116 -22.90 -11.72 -8.20
N ALA A 117 -21.66 -12.24 -8.15
CA ALA A 117 -20.47 -11.47 -8.43
C ALA A 117 -20.40 -11.00 -9.89
N ALA A 118 -20.85 -11.81 -10.85
CA ALA A 118 -20.96 -11.36 -12.24
C ALA A 118 -21.97 -10.20 -12.39
N ASP A 119 -23.12 -10.26 -11.69
CA ASP A 119 -24.09 -9.17 -11.68
C ASP A 119 -23.50 -7.89 -11.07
N ILE A 120 -22.76 -8.03 -9.96
CA ILE A 120 -22.04 -6.93 -9.28
C ILE A 120 -20.94 -6.35 -10.16
N ALA A 121 -20.16 -7.17 -10.86
CA ALA A 121 -19.09 -6.73 -11.76
C ALA A 121 -19.66 -5.88 -12.92
N SER A 122 -20.88 -6.17 -13.35
CA SER A 122 -21.60 -5.34 -14.32
C SER A 122 -22.27 -4.09 -13.70
N LEU A 123 -22.23 -3.95 -12.36
CA LEU A 123 -22.93 -2.95 -11.56
C LEU A 123 -24.42 -2.83 -11.96
N ASN A 124 -25.08 -3.99 -12.09
CA ASN A 124 -26.47 -4.09 -12.50
C ASN A 124 -27.33 -4.54 -11.31
N ALA A 125 -27.87 -3.57 -10.57
CA ALA A 125 -28.70 -3.83 -9.40
C ALA A 125 -30.02 -4.56 -9.72
N GLU A 126 -30.56 -4.41 -10.94
CA GLU A 126 -31.79 -5.10 -11.35
C GLU A 126 -31.54 -6.60 -11.58
N LEU A 127 -30.45 -6.96 -12.26
CA LEU A 127 -30.03 -8.36 -12.41
C LEU A 127 -29.69 -8.96 -11.05
N LEU A 128 -28.89 -8.26 -10.25
CA LEU A 128 -28.52 -8.71 -8.91
C LEU A 128 -29.76 -8.97 -8.05
N ARG A 129 -30.78 -8.12 -8.13
CA ARG A 129 -32.06 -8.30 -7.42
C ARG A 129 -32.85 -9.50 -7.94
N ALA A 130 -32.88 -9.71 -9.25
CA ALA A 130 -33.59 -10.84 -9.87
C ALA A 130 -32.96 -12.19 -9.49
N ASP A 131 -31.63 -12.24 -9.39
CA ASP A 131 -30.88 -13.46 -9.10
C ASP A 131 -30.70 -13.76 -7.60
N MET A 132 -31.13 -12.84 -6.74
CA MET A 132 -31.13 -12.97 -5.29
C MET A 132 -32.23 -13.93 -4.78
N THR A 133 -32.11 -15.22 -5.09
CA THR A 133 -33.04 -16.26 -4.62
C THR A 133 -32.85 -16.55 -3.13
N GLN A 134 -33.94 -16.59 -2.36
CA GLN A 134 -33.91 -16.72 -0.89
C GLN A 134 -34.03 -18.19 -0.44
N PRO A 135 -33.27 -18.61 0.61
CA PRO A 135 -32.18 -17.88 1.25
C PRO A 135 -30.92 -17.86 0.38
N VAL A 136 -30.22 -16.72 0.29
CA VAL A 136 -28.92 -16.65 -0.39
C VAL A 136 -27.88 -17.37 0.46
N PRO A 137 -27.32 -18.50 0.00
CA PRO A 137 -26.30 -19.22 0.77
C PRO A 137 -25.06 -18.34 0.95
N GLU A 138 -24.51 -18.33 2.17
CA GLU A 138 -23.17 -17.76 2.43
C GLU A 138 -23.01 -16.26 2.14
N LEU A 139 -24.10 -15.48 2.11
CA LEU A 139 -24.12 -14.04 1.78
C LEU A 139 -23.07 -13.22 2.56
N ASN A 140 -22.92 -13.51 3.86
CA ASN A 140 -21.99 -12.83 4.76
C ASN A 140 -20.65 -13.56 4.95
N GLN A 141 -20.48 -14.77 4.38
CA GLN A 141 -19.23 -15.50 4.52
C GLN A 141 -18.16 -14.89 3.63
N THR A 142 -16.94 -14.89 4.16
CA THR A 142 -15.76 -14.47 3.44
C THR A 142 -15.31 -15.51 2.41
N GLY A 143 -14.86 -15.01 1.26
CA GLY A 143 -14.16 -15.79 0.24
C GLY A 143 -12.64 -15.73 0.42
N ARG A 144 -11.90 -15.84 -0.68
CA ARG A 144 -10.46 -15.57 -0.71
C ARG A 144 -10.20 -14.12 -0.25
N GLU A 145 -9.07 -13.88 0.41
CA GLU A 145 -8.67 -12.55 0.92
C GLU A 145 -9.69 -11.92 1.89
N GLN A 146 -10.52 -12.74 2.53
CA GLN A 146 -11.57 -12.29 3.43
C GLN A 146 -12.64 -11.41 2.77
N VAL A 147 -12.83 -11.52 1.45
CA VAL A 147 -13.78 -10.68 0.70
C VAL A 147 -15.20 -11.25 0.79
N THR A 148 -16.17 -10.47 1.24
CA THR A 148 -17.61 -10.76 1.16
C THR A 148 -18.21 -10.25 -0.16
N LEU A 149 -19.46 -10.62 -0.48
CA LEU A 149 -20.15 -10.04 -1.64
C LEU A 149 -20.34 -8.52 -1.50
N LEU A 150 -20.53 -8.02 -0.27
CA LEU A 150 -20.63 -6.58 -0.02
C LEU A 150 -19.30 -5.89 -0.28
N ASP A 151 -18.19 -6.49 0.17
CA ASP A 151 -16.85 -5.98 -0.16
C ASP A 151 -16.58 -5.99 -1.66
N PHE A 152 -17.05 -7.02 -2.36
CA PHE A 152 -16.82 -7.14 -3.79
C PHE A 152 -17.46 -6.00 -4.58
N VAL A 153 -18.63 -5.48 -4.13
CA VAL A 153 -19.20 -4.25 -4.66
C VAL A 153 -18.24 -3.08 -4.45
N ALA A 154 -17.72 -2.90 -3.23
CA ALA A 154 -16.76 -1.83 -2.94
C ALA A 154 -15.51 -1.91 -3.83
N LEU A 155 -14.99 -3.12 -4.11
CA LEU A 155 -13.84 -3.33 -4.98
C LEU A 155 -14.07 -2.92 -6.44
N GLN A 156 -15.33 -2.76 -6.88
CA GLN A 156 -15.65 -2.20 -8.21
C GLN A 156 -15.58 -0.67 -8.24
N GLY A 157 -15.24 0.00 -7.13
CA GLY A 157 -15.46 1.43 -6.92
C GLY A 157 -14.47 2.39 -7.57
N PHE A 158 -13.30 1.92 -8.03
CA PHE A 158 -12.19 2.81 -8.43
C PHE A 158 -12.55 3.83 -9.54
N GLU A 159 -13.44 3.47 -10.47
CA GLU A 159 -13.93 4.38 -11.54
C GLU A 159 -15.47 4.36 -11.66
N ALA A 160 -16.15 3.72 -10.72
CA ALA A 160 -17.59 3.52 -10.81
C ALA A 160 -18.35 4.73 -10.26
N ASP A 161 -19.49 5.03 -10.89
CA ASP A 161 -20.47 5.98 -10.36
C ASP A 161 -20.94 5.54 -8.96
N PRO A 162 -20.78 6.37 -7.92
CA PRO A 162 -21.24 6.08 -6.57
C PRO A 162 -22.70 5.62 -6.50
N ALA A 163 -23.58 6.17 -7.34
CA ALA A 163 -25.00 5.80 -7.35
C ALA A 163 -25.23 4.32 -7.73
N ARG A 164 -24.40 3.77 -8.64
CA ARG A 164 -24.49 2.38 -9.06
C ARG A 164 -24.01 1.41 -7.98
N LEU A 165 -22.94 1.79 -7.27
CA LEU A 165 -22.44 1.04 -6.12
C LEU A 165 -23.49 1.01 -5.00
N ILE A 166 -24.07 2.17 -4.68
CA ILE A 166 -25.14 2.31 -3.69
C ILE A 166 -26.32 1.40 -4.02
N ALA A 167 -26.77 1.38 -5.28
CA ALA A 167 -27.87 0.50 -5.69
C ALA A 167 -27.56 -1.00 -5.45
N CYS A 168 -26.32 -1.44 -5.69
CA CYS A 168 -25.88 -2.80 -5.37
C CYS A 168 -25.79 -3.05 -3.86
N PHE A 169 -25.26 -2.10 -3.09
CA PHE A 169 -25.22 -2.19 -1.63
C PHE A 169 -26.63 -2.30 -1.03
N GLU A 170 -27.57 -1.47 -1.47
CA GLU A 170 -28.98 -1.51 -1.02
C GLU A 170 -29.61 -2.88 -1.26
N VAL A 171 -29.39 -3.44 -2.45
CA VAL A 171 -29.89 -4.76 -2.82
C VAL A 171 -29.31 -5.84 -1.89
N LEU A 172 -28.01 -5.81 -1.59
CA LEU A 172 -27.39 -6.77 -0.67
C LEU A 172 -27.84 -6.58 0.79
N LEU A 173 -27.86 -5.34 1.31
CA LEU A 173 -28.28 -5.04 2.68
C LEU A 173 -29.74 -5.45 2.92
N LYS A 174 -30.64 -5.17 1.98
CA LYS A 174 -32.05 -5.58 2.04
C LYS A 174 -32.22 -7.11 2.13
N ASN A 175 -31.25 -7.85 1.62
CA ASN A 175 -31.23 -9.32 1.65
C ASN A 175 -30.39 -9.89 2.81
N GLY A 176 -29.95 -9.04 3.76
CA GLY A 176 -29.29 -9.45 4.99
C GLY A 176 -27.77 -9.46 4.93
N ALA A 177 -27.16 -8.83 3.93
CA ALA A 177 -25.72 -8.58 3.94
C ALA A 177 -25.37 -7.59 5.07
N LYS A 178 -24.24 -7.83 5.74
CA LYS A 178 -23.77 -7.03 6.87
C LYS A 178 -22.51 -6.26 6.46
N ILE A 179 -22.44 -5.01 6.91
CA ILE A 179 -21.25 -4.16 6.77
C ILE A 179 -20.07 -4.76 7.54
N ASP A 180 -20.34 -5.34 8.70
CA ASP A 180 -19.42 -6.14 9.51
C ASP A 180 -20.04 -7.52 9.72
N ASN A 181 -19.36 -8.56 9.28
CA ASN A 181 -19.85 -9.94 9.42
C ASN A 181 -19.45 -10.59 10.76
N GLY A 182 -18.63 -9.92 11.58
CA GLY A 182 -18.15 -10.38 12.88
C GLY A 182 -16.95 -11.33 12.81
N ASP A 183 -16.38 -11.61 11.63
CA ASP A 183 -15.13 -12.36 11.52
C ASP A 183 -13.95 -11.48 11.95
N PRO A 184 -13.16 -11.86 12.98
CA PRO A 184 -12.01 -11.07 13.42
C PRO A 184 -10.93 -10.85 12.34
N LYS A 185 -10.96 -11.62 11.25
CA LYS A 185 -10.05 -11.47 10.10
C LYS A 185 -10.61 -10.57 8.99
N HIS A 186 -11.89 -10.19 9.08
CA HIS A 186 -12.55 -9.33 8.12
C HIS A 186 -12.60 -7.89 8.64
N SER A 187 -12.10 -6.94 7.85
CA SER A 187 -12.34 -5.53 8.12
C SER A 187 -13.72 -5.13 7.57
N PRO A 188 -14.55 -4.40 8.34
CA PRO A 188 -15.85 -3.92 7.88
C PRO A 188 -15.77 -3.22 6.51
N THR A 189 -16.79 -3.40 5.66
CA THR A 189 -16.74 -3.01 4.24
C THR A 189 -16.46 -1.52 4.02
N HIS A 190 -16.88 -0.66 4.94
CA HIS A 190 -16.66 0.78 4.84
C HIS A 190 -15.17 1.19 4.90
N PHE A 191 -14.26 0.32 5.36
CA PHE A 191 -12.80 0.49 5.18
C PHE A 191 -12.38 0.48 3.71
N LYS A 192 -13.08 -0.26 2.84
CA LYS A 192 -12.74 -0.38 1.40
C LYS A 192 -13.20 0.81 0.58
N VAL A 193 -14.17 1.58 1.08
CA VAL A 193 -14.70 2.77 0.38
C VAL A 193 -14.12 4.09 0.86
N ILE A 194 -13.30 4.06 1.92
CA ILE A 194 -12.67 5.27 2.47
C ILE A 194 -11.76 5.97 1.45
N ASP A 195 -11.26 5.22 0.46
CA ASP A 195 -10.39 5.72 -0.61
C ASP A 195 -11.16 6.29 -1.81
N TYR A 196 -12.50 6.16 -1.82
CA TYR A 196 -13.35 6.64 -2.90
C TYR A 196 -14.02 7.98 -2.53
N ASP A 197 -15.07 8.33 -3.27
CA ASP A 197 -15.91 9.50 -3.03
C ASP A 197 -16.52 9.47 -1.61
N PRO A 198 -16.45 10.58 -0.83
CA PRO A 198 -17.05 10.67 0.51
C PRO A 198 -18.52 10.28 0.60
N VAL A 199 -19.28 10.41 -0.50
CA VAL A 199 -20.69 10.01 -0.59
C VAL A 199 -20.87 8.53 -0.22
N LEU A 200 -19.94 7.66 -0.59
CA LEU A 200 -20.01 6.24 -0.23
C LEU A 200 -19.81 6.06 1.27
N LEU A 201 -18.77 6.68 1.84
CA LEU A 201 -18.51 6.60 3.28
C LEU A 201 -19.70 7.12 4.08
N LYS A 202 -20.26 8.27 3.69
CA LYS A 202 -21.46 8.84 4.29
C LYS A 202 -22.63 7.86 4.25
N TRP A 203 -22.89 7.25 3.09
CA TRP A 203 -23.97 6.28 2.94
C TRP A 203 -23.78 5.09 3.89
N PHE A 204 -22.58 4.54 4.02
CA PHE A 204 -22.31 3.45 4.96
C PHE A 204 -22.58 3.85 6.41
N LEU A 205 -22.16 5.06 6.81
CA LEU A 205 -22.37 5.58 8.16
C LEU A 205 -23.86 5.81 8.47
N GLU A 206 -24.64 6.30 7.49
CA GLU A 206 -26.11 6.43 7.59
C GLU A 206 -26.81 5.06 7.70
N HIS A 207 -26.17 3.99 7.23
CA HIS A 207 -26.69 2.61 7.27
C HIS A 207 -26.09 1.76 8.40
N GLY A 208 -25.54 2.40 9.43
CA GLY A 208 -25.12 1.73 10.67
C GLY A 208 -23.71 1.16 10.65
N ALA A 209 -22.85 1.60 9.71
CA ALA A 209 -21.41 1.38 9.86
C ALA A 209 -20.90 2.04 11.14
N ASP A 210 -20.04 1.33 11.88
CA ASP A 210 -19.44 1.85 13.11
C ASP A 210 -18.29 2.83 12.76
N ALA A 211 -18.46 4.10 13.11
CA ALA A 211 -17.44 5.13 12.91
C ALA A 211 -16.16 4.90 13.76
N ASN A 212 -16.22 4.01 14.76
CA ASN A 212 -15.09 3.58 15.60
C ASN A 212 -14.55 2.20 15.22
N ALA A 213 -14.96 1.65 14.07
CA ALA A 213 -14.53 0.35 13.62
C ALA A 213 -13.00 0.27 13.50
N ARG A 214 -12.47 -0.94 13.67
CA ARG A 214 -11.03 -1.24 13.61
C ARG A 214 -10.74 -2.18 12.47
N GLU A 215 -9.64 -1.92 11.77
CA GLU A 215 -9.14 -2.78 10.72
C GLU A 215 -8.71 -4.13 11.31
N ALA A 216 -9.10 -5.23 10.67
CA ALA A 216 -8.71 -6.56 11.06
C ALA A 216 -7.18 -6.73 10.99
N GLY A 217 -6.62 -7.42 11.97
CA GLY A 217 -5.17 -7.68 12.08
C GLY A 217 -4.37 -6.50 12.66
N THR A 218 -4.55 -5.28 12.16
CA THR A 218 -3.80 -4.11 12.65
C THR A 218 -4.45 -3.47 13.87
N GLY A 219 -5.78 -3.57 14.01
CA GLY A 219 -6.56 -2.87 15.03
C GLY A 219 -6.68 -1.37 14.80
N THR A 220 -6.27 -0.88 13.62
CA THR A 220 -6.21 0.55 13.29
C THR A 220 -7.63 1.11 13.18
N PRO A 221 -8.00 2.15 13.96
CA PRO A 221 -9.31 2.79 13.83
C PRO A 221 -9.49 3.41 12.44
N ILE A 222 -10.69 3.35 11.89
CA ILE A 222 -10.97 3.94 10.56
C ILE A 222 -10.67 5.45 10.50
N LEU A 223 -10.89 6.17 11.59
CA LEU A 223 -10.52 7.58 11.72
C LEU A 223 -9.01 7.80 11.50
N PHE A 224 -8.16 6.94 12.05
CA PHE A 224 -6.71 7.02 11.82
C PHE A 224 -6.37 6.82 10.34
N GLN A 225 -7.03 5.86 9.70
CA GLN A 225 -6.81 5.59 8.29
C GLN A 225 -7.18 6.80 7.42
N ALA A 226 -8.30 7.47 7.69
CA ALA A 226 -8.70 8.71 7.03
C ALA A 226 -7.64 9.83 7.18
N ILE A 227 -7.00 9.95 8.35
CA ILE A 227 -5.95 10.95 8.62
C ILE A 227 -4.65 10.68 7.84
N HIS A 228 -4.34 9.42 7.51
CA HIS A 228 -3.07 9.06 6.86
C HIS A 228 -3.18 8.70 5.39
N ARG A 229 -4.35 8.95 4.77
CA ARG A 229 -4.48 8.87 3.31
C ARG A 229 -3.67 9.94 2.59
N ASP A 230 -3.53 9.72 1.27
CA ASP A 230 -2.75 10.54 0.34
C ASP A 230 -2.91 12.03 0.65
N ARG A 231 -1.78 12.74 0.78
CA ARG A 231 -1.77 14.17 1.06
C ARG A 231 -2.47 14.99 -0.04
N SER A 232 -2.57 14.45 -1.26
CA SER A 232 -3.27 15.08 -2.38
C SER A 232 -4.79 14.84 -2.38
N ASP A 233 -5.32 13.99 -1.47
CA ASP A 233 -6.76 13.77 -1.35
C ASP A 233 -7.45 15.01 -0.77
N THR A 234 -8.06 15.81 -1.65
CA THR A 234 -8.84 17.00 -1.28
C THR A 234 -10.09 16.71 -0.47
N THR A 235 -10.56 15.46 -0.46
CA THR A 235 -11.77 15.01 0.25
C THR A 235 -11.49 14.49 1.66
N LYS A 236 -10.21 14.42 2.05
CA LYS A 236 -9.75 13.87 3.32
C LYS A 236 -10.40 14.53 4.54
N THR A 237 -10.48 15.87 4.56
CA THR A 237 -11.11 16.62 5.66
C THR A 237 -12.62 16.32 5.75
N GLU A 238 -13.28 16.12 4.62
CA GLU A 238 -14.70 15.74 4.57
C GLU A 238 -14.92 14.32 5.12
N LYS A 239 -14.08 13.35 4.72
CA LYS A 239 -14.14 11.97 5.26
C LYS A 239 -13.94 11.94 6.78
N VAL A 240 -12.97 12.71 7.30
CA VAL A 240 -12.77 12.83 8.75
C VAL A 240 -13.97 13.49 9.42
N ARG A 241 -14.51 14.57 8.85
CA ARG A 241 -15.72 15.22 9.38
C ARG A 241 -16.90 14.25 9.43
N LEU A 242 -17.16 13.49 8.36
CA LEU A 242 -18.22 12.48 8.31
C LEU A 242 -18.08 11.44 9.43
N LEU A 243 -16.88 10.90 9.64
CA LEU A 243 -16.64 9.95 10.72
C LEU A 243 -16.94 10.57 12.10
N LEU A 244 -16.48 11.81 12.33
CA LEU A 244 -16.69 12.51 13.60
C LEU A 244 -18.17 12.92 13.82
N ASP A 245 -18.87 13.36 12.78
CA ASP A 245 -20.31 13.66 12.79
C ASP A 245 -21.14 12.42 13.14
N HIS A 246 -20.67 11.23 12.76
CA HIS A 246 -21.29 9.94 13.08
C HIS A 246 -20.71 9.25 14.33
N GLY A 247 -20.01 10.01 15.18
CA GLY A 247 -19.62 9.55 16.53
C GLY A 247 -18.29 8.82 16.62
N ALA A 248 -17.38 8.97 15.64
CA ALA A 248 -15.99 8.57 15.83
C ALA A 248 -15.38 9.34 17.01
N ASP A 249 -14.73 8.64 17.94
CA ASP A 249 -14.07 9.25 19.09
C ASP A 249 -12.66 9.73 18.68
N PRO A 250 -12.41 11.05 18.64
CA PRO A 250 -11.11 11.60 18.27
C PRO A 250 -10.02 11.33 19.33
N ASN A 251 -10.38 10.76 20.48
CA ASN A 251 -9.44 10.43 21.56
C ASN A 251 -9.02 8.96 21.55
N ILE A 252 -9.50 8.15 20.59
CA ILE A 252 -9.02 6.78 20.43
C ILE A 252 -7.54 6.81 20.12
N ILE A 253 -6.78 6.02 20.86
CA ILE A 253 -5.35 5.82 20.61
C ILE A 253 -5.22 4.66 19.61
N PRO A 254 -4.58 4.86 18.45
CA PRO A 254 -4.36 3.80 17.49
C PRO A 254 -3.35 2.80 18.08
N PRO A 255 -3.44 1.51 17.74
CA PRO A 255 -2.45 0.53 18.18
C PRO A 255 -1.05 0.91 17.68
N GLN A 256 -0.03 0.69 18.50
CA GLN A 256 1.35 0.84 18.08
C GLN A 256 1.66 -0.20 16.99
N GLN A 257 2.07 0.26 15.81
CA GLN A 257 2.46 -0.64 14.71
C GLN A 257 3.96 -0.96 14.70
N ASP A 258 4.80 -0.17 15.38
CA ASP A 258 6.24 -0.40 15.60
C ASP A 258 6.60 0.13 17.00
N GLU A 259 7.49 -0.55 17.73
CA GLU A 259 8.04 -0.11 19.03
C GLU A 259 8.72 1.27 18.96
N ARG A 260 9.11 1.71 17.75
CA ARG A 260 9.69 3.04 17.49
C ARG A 260 8.66 4.14 17.28
N VAL A 261 7.38 3.80 17.10
CA VAL A 261 6.31 4.78 16.93
C VAL A 261 5.79 5.16 18.32
N ILE A 262 6.12 6.39 18.73
CA ILE A 262 5.63 7.00 19.96
C ILE A 262 4.10 6.95 19.95
N VAL A 263 3.48 6.42 21.02
CA VAL A 263 2.01 6.48 21.19
C VAL A 263 1.57 7.92 21.00
N THR A 264 0.75 8.14 19.98
CA THR A 264 0.32 9.45 19.53
C THR A 264 -1.20 9.44 19.49
N SER A 265 -1.83 10.46 20.06
CA SER A 265 -3.28 10.68 19.92
C SER A 265 -3.64 10.96 18.46
N MET A 266 -4.92 10.81 18.06
CA MET A 266 -5.36 11.19 16.71
C MET A 266 -4.97 12.63 16.37
N LEU A 267 -5.14 13.55 17.32
CA LEU A 267 -4.84 14.98 17.15
C LEU A 267 -3.35 15.22 16.88
N LEU A 268 -2.46 14.60 17.66
CA LEU A 268 -1.02 14.65 17.41
C LEU A 268 -0.64 14.01 16.07
N SER A 269 -1.36 12.96 15.70
CA SER A 269 -1.13 12.27 14.43
C SER A 269 -1.47 13.15 13.24
N ALA A 270 -2.62 13.83 13.28
CA ALA A 270 -3.02 14.80 12.25
C ALA A 270 -2.02 15.96 12.15
N ALA A 271 -1.53 16.46 13.29
CA ALA A 271 -0.51 17.51 13.32
C ALA A 271 0.82 17.05 12.70
N SER A 272 1.26 15.81 12.98
CA SER A 272 2.47 15.24 12.37
C SER A 272 2.36 15.04 10.86
N ALA A 273 1.12 14.84 10.37
CA ALA A 273 0.81 14.78 8.94
C ALA A 273 0.59 16.17 8.31
N GLU A 274 0.79 17.25 9.07
CA GLU A 274 0.55 18.64 8.68
C GLU A 274 -0.91 18.90 8.24
N ALA A 275 -1.85 18.09 8.74
CA ALA A 275 -3.27 18.17 8.42
C ALA A 275 -3.99 19.15 9.37
N TRP A 276 -3.63 20.43 9.30
CA TRP A 276 -4.06 21.44 10.26
C TRP A 276 -5.58 21.66 10.30
N ASP A 277 -6.24 21.63 9.13
CA ASP A 277 -7.70 21.72 9.07
C ASP A 277 -8.38 20.54 9.77
N ILE A 278 -7.80 19.34 9.64
CA ILE A 278 -8.28 18.15 10.34
C ILE A 278 -8.10 18.31 11.86
N CYS A 279 -6.98 18.88 12.32
CA CYS A 279 -6.80 19.19 13.74
C CYS A 279 -7.89 20.13 14.28
N ASN A 280 -8.25 21.17 13.52
CA ASN A 280 -9.33 22.09 13.90
C ASN A 280 -10.68 21.36 13.98
N VAL A 281 -11.00 20.53 12.98
CA VAL A 281 -12.23 19.72 13.00
C VAL A 281 -12.24 18.77 14.21
N MET A 282 -11.14 18.07 14.50
CA MET A 282 -11.08 17.20 15.68
C MET A 282 -11.31 17.95 16.99
N LEU A 283 -10.78 19.17 17.14
CA LEU A 283 -11.03 20.01 18.31
C LEU A 283 -12.50 20.44 18.41
N ASP A 284 -13.19 20.66 17.28
CA ASP A 284 -14.65 20.91 17.27
C ASP A 284 -15.44 19.70 17.79
N HIS A 285 -14.92 18.49 17.57
CA HIS A 285 -15.52 17.23 18.01
C HIS A 285 -14.95 16.71 19.34
N GLY A 286 -14.32 17.57 20.14
CA GLY A 286 -13.91 17.22 21.51
C GLY A 286 -12.62 16.40 21.62
N ALA A 287 -11.71 16.50 20.65
CA ALA A 287 -10.35 16.00 20.81
C ALA A 287 -9.66 16.70 22.00
N ASP A 288 -8.98 15.92 22.84
CA ASP A 288 -8.26 16.43 24.00
C ASP A 288 -6.90 17.01 23.58
N PRO A 289 -6.71 18.35 23.66
CA PRO A 289 -5.42 18.96 23.36
C PRO A 289 -4.37 18.69 24.44
N ASN A 290 -4.76 18.19 25.62
CA ASN A 290 -3.85 17.96 26.73
C ASN A 290 -3.24 16.55 26.76
N TYR A 291 -3.54 15.72 25.75
CA TYR A 291 -2.92 14.41 25.64
C TYR A 291 -1.39 14.54 25.55
N LYS A 292 -0.69 13.85 26.45
CA LYS A 292 0.77 13.78 26.48
C LYS A 292 1.24 12.39 26.10
N THR A 293 2.15 12.31 25.15
CA THR A 293 2.88 11.08 24.84
C THR A 293 3.78 10.69 26.01
N GLN A 294 4.37 9.49 25.94
CA GLN A 294 5.35 9.03 26.93
C GLN A 294 6.60 9.92 27.02
N SER A 295 6.95 10.62 25.93
CA SER A 295 8.05 11.59 25.92
C SER A 295 7.65 12.97 26.44
N GLY A 296 6.40 13.14 26.87
CA GLY A 296 5.84 14.41 27.33
C GLY A 296 5.40 15.35 26.20
N TRP A 297 5.36 14.86 24.95
CA TRP A 297 4.94 15.64 23.79
C TRP A 297 3.43 15.82 23.73
N ASP A 298 2.97 17.03 23.47
CA ASP A 298 1.56 17.38 23.28
C ASP A 298 1.35 18.28 22.06
N ILE A 299 0.09 18.61 21.75
CA ILE A 299 -0.23 19.41 20.56
C ILE A 299 0.33 20.83 20.63
N PHE A 300 0.46 21.38 21.84
CA PHE A 300 1.01 22.72 22.04
C PHE A 300 2.49 22.75 21.67
N GLN A 301 3.26 21.74 22.10
CA GLN A 301 4.66 21.58 21.71
C GLN A 301 4.82 21.31 20.21
N ALA A 302 3.93 20.52 19.61
CA ALA A 302 3.92 20.27 18.17
C ALA A 302 3.75 21.57 17.36
N VAL A 303 2.78 22.41 17.75
CA VAL A 303 2.51 23.68 17.08
C VAL A 303 3.62 24.71 17.32
N ASP A 304 4.16 24.82 18.52
CA ASP A 304 5.32 25.70 18.79
C ASP A 304 6.55 25.30 17.96
N TYR A 305 6.85 24.00 17.89
CA TYR A 305 7.93 23.47 17.07
C TYR A 305 7.72 23.83 15.59
N GLN A 306 6.53 23.59 15.05
CA GLN A 306 6.24 23.88 13.64
C GLN A 306 6.25 25.38 13.35
N SER A 307 5.77 26.23 14.27
CA SER A 307 5.82 27.69 14.12
C SER A 307 7.27 28.20 13.98
N LYS A 308 8.20 27.61 14.73
CA LYS A 308 9.64 27.89 14.61
C LYS A 308 10.19 27.44 13.26
N GLN A 309 9.74 26.29 12.73
CA GLN A 309 10.15 25.83 11.40
C GLN A 309 9.72 26.82 10.31
N PHE A 310 8.45 27.25 10.30
CA PHE A 310 7.97 28.27 9.35
C PHE A 310 8.81 29.55 9.40
N THR A 311 9.10 30.04 10.61
CA THR A 311 9.96 31.22 10.80
C THR A 311 11.37 31.00 10.27
N SER A 312 11.97 29.84 10.58
CA SER A 312 13.34 29.52 10.17
C SER A 312 13.50 29.38 8.65
N TRP A 313 12.47 28.90 7.97
CA TRP A 313 12.44 28.74 6.51
C TRP A 313 11.90 29.96 5.79
N GLY A 314 11.51 31.03 6.50
CA GLY A 314 10.89 32.22 5.91
C GLY A 314 9.55 31.92 5.22
N GLN A 315 8.85 30.86 5.66
CA GLN A 315 7.57 30.45 5.12
C GLN A 315 6.42 31.09 5.89
N THR A 316 5.38 31.50 5.18
CA THR A 316 4.13 31.94 5.81
C THR A 316 3.32 30.71 6.23
N PRO A 317 2.89 30.60 7.50
CA PRO A 317 2.08 29.48 7.93
C PRO A 317 0.75 29.40 7.16
N PRO A 318 0.26 28.20 6.82
CA PRO A 318 -1.00 28.04 6.13
C PRO A 318 -2.19 28.46 7.04
N PRO A 319 -3.32 28.91 6.47
CA PRO A 319 -4.46 29.41 7.25
C PRO A 319 -4.96 28.45 8.33
N GLY A 320 -5.07 27.15 8.01
CA GLY A 320 -5.49 26.14 8.97
C GLY A 320 -4.53 26.00 10.17
N PHE A 321 -3.22 26.19 9.95
CA PHE A 321 -2.24 26.19 11.03
C PHE A 321 -2.39 27.43 11.91
N THR A 322 -2.55 28.61 11.30
CA THR A 322 -2.75 29.87 12.04
C THR A 322 -3.99 29.79 12.92
N GLN A 323 -5.10 29.30 12.38
CA GLN A 323 -6.33 29.07 13.14
C GLN A 323 -6.11 28.10 14.31
N LEU A 324 -5.41 26.99 14.08
CA LEU A 324 -5.09 26.01 15.11
C LEU A 324 -4.24 26.62 16.22
N ALA A 325 -3.21 27.39 15.87
CA ALA A 325 -2.30 28.03 16.81
C ALA A 325 -3.02 29.06 17.69
N GLU A 326 -3.85 29.91 17.10
CA GLU A 326 -4.68 30.87 17.84
C GLU A 326 -5.65 30.17 18.79
N ARG A 327 -6.30 29.10 18.32
CA ARG A 327 -7.22 28.30 19.13
C ARG A 327 -6.54 27.65 20.32
N LEU A 328 -5.37 27.03 20.11
CA LEU A 328 -4.61 26.41 21.18
C LEU A 328 -4.07 27.45 22.18
N ALA A 329 -3.65 28.63 21.71
CA ALA A 329 -3.26 29.72 22.59
C ALA A 329 -4.42 30.16 23.51
N ALA A 330 -5.64 30.25 22.96
CA ALA A 330 -6.84 30.55 23.73
C ALA A 330 -7.17 29.45 24.76
N ILE A 331 -7.09 28.17 24.37
CA ILE A 331 -7.29 27.03 25.27
C ILE A 331 -6.29 27.08 26.43
N ASN A 332 -5.00 27.29 26.15
CA ASN A 332 -3.97 27.35 27.19
C ASN A 332 -4.15 28.56 28.13
N ALA A 333 -4.58 29.71 27.60
CA ALA A 333 -4.85 30.91 28.39
C ALA A 333 -6.09 30.77 29.30
N SER A 334 -7.09 30.01 28.88
CA SER A 334 -8.33 29.82 29.65
C SER A 334 -8.16 28.93 30.89
N GLY A 335 -7.06 28.17 31.01
CA GLY A 335 -6.81 27.25 32.13
C GLY A 335 -7.87 26.14 32.29
N ASP A 336 -8.76 25.99 31.32
CA ASP A 336 -10.01 25.26 31.50
C ASP A 336 -9.77 23.75 31.30
N LYS A 337 -9.85 23.04 32.42
CA LYS A 337 -10.18 21.61 32.42
C LYS A 337 -11.55 21.53 31.78
N ASN A 338 -11.62 21.03 30.55
CA ASN A 338 -12.83 20.86 29.76
C ASN A 338 -13.92 20.11 30.57
N THR A 339 -14.65 20.81 31.42
CA THR A 339 -15.78 20.29 32.19
C THR A 339 -16.96 20.25 31.24
N ARG A 340 -17.23 19.02 30.77
CA ARG A 340 -18.40 18.64 30.01
C ARG A 340 -19.68 19.16 30.68
N GLN A 341 -20.53 19.83 29.91
CA GLN A 341 -21.99 19.75 30.09
C GLN A 341 -22.53 18.66 29.18
#